data_AF-K1RH52-F1
#
_entry.id   AF-K1RH52-F1
#
_cell.length_a   1.000
_cell.length_b   1.000
_cell.length_c   1.000
_cell.angle_alpha   90.00
_cell.angle_beta   90.00
_cell.angle_gamma   90.00
#
_symmetry.space_group_name_H-M   'P 1'
#
loop_
_entity.id
_entity.type
_entity.pdbx_description
1 polymer ?
#
loop_
_entity_poly.entity_id
_entity_poly.type
_entity_poly.pdbx_seq_one_letter_code
_entity_poly.pdbx_strand_id
1 'polypeptide(L)'
;MESGEKGDSPREPWFRGRTRTERFLLVLALVLILLCAALICVVVYISVKLGSSDNFQAARVADGIDFSVDPCDNFYEYACGGWMKNHVIPSDRSFLASFSILRDTVQVKLKRELKQYLSLNILSYQFV
;
A
#
# COMPACT_ATOMS: atom_id res chain seq x y z
N MET A 1 30.88 51.94 49.49
CA MET A 1 30.95 51.43 48.10
C MET A 1 30.25 50.08 48.12
N GLU A 2 29.04 50.09 47.59
CA GLU A 2 28.05 49.02 47.68
C GLU A 2 28.20 48.13 46.45
N SER A 3 28.43 46.83 46.64
CA SER A 3 28.29 45.84 45.57
C SER A 3 27.30 44.79 46.05
N GLY A 4 26.02 45.03 45.74
CA GLY A 4 24.92 44.14 46.06
C GLY A 4 24.96 42.84 45.27
N GLU A 5 24.83 41.73 45.98
CA GLU A 5 24.47 40.42 45.45
C GLU A 5 23.08 40.49 44.83
N LYS A 6 22.95 40.24 43.52
CA LYS A 6 21.66 39.90 42.92
C LYS A 6 21.47 38.39 43.04
N GLY A 7 20.80 37.98 44.10
CA GLY A 7 20.21 36.65 44.21
C GLY A 7 19.19 36.45 43.09
N ASP A 8 19.49 35.51 42.20
CA ASP A 8 18.58 35.12 41.12
C ASP A 8 17.42 34.33 41.74
N SER A 9 16.20 34.85 41.61
CA SER A 9 15.02 34.23 42.20
C SER A 9 14.63 32.96 41.42
N PRO A 10 14.19 31.89 42.09
CA PRO A 10 13.67 30.71 41.42
C PRO A 10 12.47 31.09 40.54
N ARG A 11 12.52 30.78 39.24
CA ARG A 11 11.37 31.00 38.34
C ARG A 11 10.23 30.09 38.78
N GLU A 12 9.22 30.70 39.40
CA GLU A 12 8.00 30.02 39.81
C GLU A 12 7.35 29.32 38.61
N PRO A 13 6.95 28.04 38.73
CA PRO A 13 6.24 27.35 37.65
C PRO A 13 4.95 28.10 37.33
N TRP A 14 4.74 28.46 36.06
CA TRP A 14 3.59 29.26 35.57
C TRP A 14 2.19 28.67 35.89
N PHE A 15 2.13 27.46 36.46
CA PHE A 15 0.92 26.74 36.79
C PHE A 15 0.35 27.04 38.20
N ARG A 16 1.00 27.88 39.02
CA ARG A 16 0.73 27.97 40.47
C ARG A 16 -0.53 28.72 40.93
N GLY A 17 -1.28 29.37 40.02
CA GLY A 17 -2.48 30.17 40.37
C GLY A 17 -3.75 29.82 39.58
N ARG A 18 -3.78 28.64 38.98
CA ARG A 18 -4.72 28.30 37.89
C ARG A 18 -6.07 27.78 38.42
N THR A 19 -7.18 28.45 38.07
CA THR A 19 -8.53 28.16 38.57
C THR A 19 -9.05 26.77 38.12
N ARG A 20 -10.06 26.24 38.81
CA ARG A 20 -10.58 24.86 38.64
C ARG A 20 -10.95 24.53 37.19
N THR A 21 -11.50 25.49 36.46
CA THR A 21 -11.89 25.37 35.04
C THR A 21 -10.70 25.23 34.10
N GLU A 22 -9.60 25.91 34.37
CA GLU A 22 -8.43 25.92 33.49
C GLU A 22 -7.61 24.62 33.61
N ARG A 23 -7.64 23.96 34.78
CA ARG A 23 -7.14 22.58 34.93
C ARG A 23 -7.99 21.58 34.15
N PHE A 24 -9.33 21.74 34.16
CA PHE A 24 -10.24 20.93 33.35
C PHE A 24 -9.99 21.12 31.85
N LEU A 25 -9.77 22.36 31.40
CA LEU A 25 -9.44 22.67 30.00
C LEU A 25 -8.11 22.05 29.56
N LEU A 26 -7.09 22.05 30.42
CA LEU A 26 -5.82 21.38 30.13
C LEU A 26 -5.98 19.87 29.96
N VAL A 27 -6.77 19.22 30.83
CA VAL A 27 -7.03 17.77 30.72
C VAL A 27 -7.81 17.46 29.45
N LEU A 28 -8.86 18.23 29.15
CA LEU A 28 -9.63 18.07 27.91
C LEU A 28 -8.76 18.27 26.67
N ALA A 29 -7.91 19.29 26.66
CA ALA A 29 -6.98 19.55 25.56
C ALA A 29 -5.97 18.40 25.38
N LEU A 30 -5.41 17.87 26.47
CA LEU A 30 -4.50 16.72 26.40
C LEU A 30 -5.22 15.47 25.85
N VAL A 31 -6.44 15.21 26.29
CA VAL A 31 -7.25 14.08 25.77
C VAL A 31 -7.53 14.26 24.28
N LEU A 32 -7.90 15.46 23.84
CA LEU A 32 -8.12 15.76 22.43
C LEU A 32 -6.84 15.61 21.60
N ILE A 33 -5.69 16.06 22.11
CA ILE A 33 -4.39 15.88 21.45
C ILE A 33 -4.04 14.40 21.30
N LEU A 34 -4.24 13.59 22.35
CA LEU A 34 -3.96 12.16 22.31
C LEU A 34 -4.90 11.43 21.35
N LEU A 35 -6.19 11.81 21.30
CA LEU A 35 -7.13 11.28 20.32
C LEU A 35 -6.74 11.64 18.89
N CYS A 36 -6.39 12.90 18.63
CA CYS A 36 -5.91 13.34 17.32
C CYS A 36 -4.62 12.60 16.92
N ALA A 37 -3.67 12.45 17.85
CA ALA A 37 -2.43 11.70 17.60
C ALA A 37 -2.73 10.23 17.24
N ALA A 38 -3.63 9.57 17.99
CA ALA A 38 -4.04 8.21 17.70
C ALA A 38 -4.71 8.09 16.32
N LEU A 39 -5.61 9.02 15.97
CA LEU A 39 -6.26 9.05 14.66
C LEU A 39 -5.25 9.27 13.52
N ILE A 40 -4.31 10.20 13.70
CA ILE A 40 -3.22 10.45 12.74
C ILE A 40 -2.36 9.18 12.59
N CYS A 41 -1.98 8.54 13.69
CA CYS A 41 -1.24 7.28 13.66
C CYS A 41 -1.99 6.17 12.92
N VAL A 42 -3.31 6.04 13.13
CA VAL A 42 -4.15 5.07 12.43
C VAL A 42 -4.22 5.39 10.93
N VAL A 43 -4.41 6.65 10.55
CA VAL A 43 -4.44 7.08 9.15
C VAL A 43 -3.09 6.79 8.48
N VAL A 44 -1.98 7.17 9.10
CA VAL A 44 -0.62 6.90 8.59
C VAL A 44 -0.38 5.40 8.45
N TYR A 45 -0.78 4.60 9.45
CA TYR A 45 -0.66 3.14 9.40
C TYR A 45 -1.44 2.54 8.22
N ILE A 46 -2.69 2.98 8.01
CA ILE A 46 -3.53 2.54 6.90
C ILE A 46 -2.91 2.97 5.56
N SER A 47 -2.43 4.20 5.43
CA SER A 47 -1.77 4.69 4.22
C SER A 47 -0.50 3.91 3.89
N VAL A 48 0.30 3.53 4.88
CA VAL A 48 1.51 2.71 4.68
C VAL A 48 1.14 1.29 4.26
N LYS A 49 0.10 0.69 4.86
CA LYS A 49 -0.34 -0.68 4.51
C LYS A 49 -1.02 -0.78 3.14
N LEU A 50 -1.80 0.23 2.76
CA LEU A 50 -2.42 0.31 1.43
C LEU A 50 -1.41 0.76 0.37
N GLY A 51 -0.40 1.54 0.77
CA GLY A 51 0.68 2.04 -0.08
C GLY A 51 1.88 1.11 -0.20
N SER A 52 1.96 0.04 0.60
CA SER A 52 2.92 -1.03 0.33
C SER A 52 2.43 -1.76 -0.92
N SER A 53 2.82 -1.25 -2.09
CA SER A 53 2.95 -2.08 -3.26
C SER A 53 3.88 -3.21 -2.85
N ASP A 54 3.31 -4.36 -2.51
CA ASP A 54 4.08 -5.60 -2.46
C ASP A 54 4.91 -5.60 -3.74
N ASN A 55 6.15 -6.06 -3.64
CA ASN A 55 7.15 -6.03 -4.72
C ASN A 55 6.74 -6.87 -5.94
N PHE A 56 5.45 -7.02 -6.24
CA PHE A 56 4.82 -7.73 -7.33
C PHE A 56 5.52 -7.51 -8.67
N GLN A 57 6.03 -6.31 -8.93
CA GLN A 57 6.84 -6.07 -10.12
C GLN A 57 8.20 -6.80 -10.07
N ALA A 58 8.92 -6.72 -8.94
CA ALA A 58 10.17 -7.43 -8.75
C ALA A 58 9.98 -8.95 -8.67
N ALA A 59 8.91 -9.42 -8.02
CA ALA A 59 8.55 -10.84 -7.96
C ALA A 59 8.25 -11.40 -9.34
N ARG A 60 7.45 -10.69 -10.16
CA ARG A 60 7.13 -11.12 -11.52
C ARG A 60 8.35 -11.16 -12.45
N VAL A 61 9.33 -10.28 -12.23
CA VAL A 61 10.60 -10.31 -12.97
C VAL A 61 11.49 -11.45 -12.47
N ALA A 62 11.58 -11.64 -11.15
CA ALA A 62 12.37 -12.71 -10.54
C ALA A 62 11.89 -14.11 -10.99
N ASP A 63 10.59 -14.32 -11.10
CA ASP A 63 10.01 -15.59 -11.57
C ASP A 63 10.37 -15.91 -13.04
N GLY A 64 10.80 -14.91 -13.82
CA GLY A 64 11.21 -15.09 -15.22
C GLY A 64 12.68 -15.42 -15.41
N ILE A 65 13.53 -15.12 -14.41
CA ILE A 65 14.98 -15.21 -14.50
C ILE A 65 15.46 -16.64 -14.25
N ASP A 66 16.40 -17.09 -15.07
CA ASP A 66 17.15 -18.33 -14.88
C ASP A 66 18.58 -18.03 -14.42
N PHE A 67 18.81 -18.12 -13.11
CA PHE A 67 20.13 -17.88 -12.51
C PHE A 67 21.18 -18.95 -12.84
N SER A 68 20.82 -20.02 -13.55
CA SER A 68 21.78 -21.05 -13.99
C SER A 68 22.55 -20.68 -15.25
N VAL A 69 22.14 -19.63 -15.96
CA VAL A 69 22.77 -19.15 -17.20
C VAL A 69 23.59 -17.89 -16.93
N ASP A 70 24.78 -17.77 -17.51
CA ASP A 70 25.55 -16.52 -17.41
C ASP A 70 24.90 -15.44 -18.31
N PRO A 71 24.54 -14.26 -17.77
CA PRO A 71 24.01 -13.16 -18.58
C PRO A 71 24.97 -12.66 -19.66
N CYS A 72 26.28 -12.87 -19.49
CA CYS A 72 27.30 -12.49 -20.48
C CYS A 72 27.31 -13.42 -21.70
N ASP A 73 26.88 -14.67 -21.52
CA ASP A 73 26.83 -15.67 -22.59
C ASP A 73 25.50 -15.64 -23.33
N ASN A 74 24.38 -15.66 -22.61
CA ASN A 74 23.04 -15.62 -23.19
C ASN A 74 22.06 -14.84 -22.30
N PHE A 75 22.03 -13.52 -22.48
CA PHE A 75 21.15 -12.64 -21.71
C PHE A 75 19.65 -12.98 -21.88
N TYR A 76 19.22 -13.49 -23.04
CA TYR A 76 17.82 -13.84 -23.27
C TYR A 76 17.40 -15.03 -22.42
N GLU A 77 18.23 -16.06 -22.36
CA GLU A 77 17.96 -17.26 -21.57
C GLU A 77 18.13 -17.00 -20.07
N TYR A 78 19.08 -16.15 -19.67
CA TYR A 78 19.17 -15.67 -18.30
C TYR A 78 17.92 -14.89 -17.88
N ALA A 79 17.45 -13.92 -18.67
CA ALA A 79 16.34 -13.04 -18.27
C ALA A 79 14.95 -13.69 -18.41
N CYS A 80 14.77 -14.61 -19.37
CA CYS A 80 13.47 -15.19 -19.72
C CYS A 80 13.41 -16.72 -19.59
N GLY A 81 14.52 -17.41 -19.30
CA GLY A 81 14.60 -18.87 -19.27
C GLY A 81 13.68 -19.50 -18.23
N GLY A 82 13.54 -18.86 -17.06
CA GLY A 82 12.59 -19.27 -16.03
C GLY A 82 11.14 -19.17 -16.53
N TRP A 83 10.82 -18.09 -17.25
CA TRP A 83 9.48 -17.93 -17.84
C TRP A 83 9.19 -19.00 -18.89
N MET A 84 10.14 -19.30 -19.78
CA MET A 84 10.00 -20.33 -20.82
C MET A 84 9.80 -21.74 -20.24
N LYS A 85 10.53 -22.08 -19.17
CA LYS A 85 10.37 -23.36 -18.45
C LYS A 85 8.98 -23.51 -17.84
N ASN A 86 8.40 -22.41 -17.36
CA ASN A 86 7.10 -22.40 -16.70
C ASN A 86 5.91 -22.25 -17.68
N HIS A 87 6.14 -21.78 -18.91
CA HIS A 87 5.09 -21.47 -19.89
C HIS A 87 5.32 -22.20 -21.21
N VAL A 88 4.97 -23.48 -21.24
CA VAL A 88 5.03 -24.29 -22.47
C VAL A 88 3.92 -23.88 -23.43
N ILE A 89 4.24 -23.82 -24.72
CA ILE A 89 3.27 -23.49 -25.78
C ILE A 89 2.21 -24.61 -25.84
N PRO A 90 0.94 -24.30 -25.57
CA PRO A 90 -0.13 -25.29 -25.65
C PRO A 90 -0.47 -25.62 -27.11
N SER A 91 -1.06 -26.80 -27.36
CA SER A 91 -1.31 -27.32 -28.71
C SER A 91 -2.27 -26.48 -29.56
N ASP A 92 -3.04 -25.58 -28.94
CA ASP A 92 -3.94 -24.63 -29.61
C ASP A 92 -3.19 -23.42 -30.21
N ARG A 93 -1.87 -23.30 -29.99
CA ARG A 93 -1.10 -22.10 -30.36
C ARG A 93 0.25 -22.44 -30.97
N SER A 94 0.70 -21.59 -31.88
CA SER A 94 2.02 -21.69 -32.51
C SER A 94 3.12 -20.97 -31.71
N PHE A 95 2.73 -20.07 -30.79
CA PHE A 95 3.66 -19.28 -29.98
C PHE A 95 2.97 -18.76 -28.71
N LEU A 96 3.76 -18.55 -27.66
CA LEU A 96 3.32 -17.99 -26.39
C LEU A 96 4.27 -16.86 -25.96
N ALA A 97 3.70 -15.70 -25.65
CA ALA A 97 4.40 -14.55 -25.09
C ALA A 97 3.61 -13.96 -23.93
N SER A 98 4.26 -13.13 -23.12
CA SER A 98 3.63 -12.41 -22.01
C SER A 98 2.37 -11.63 -22.44
N PHE A 99 2.37 -11.05 -23.64
CA PHE A 99 1.20 -10.34 -24.17
C PHE A 99 0.03 -11.27 -24.53
N SER A 100 0.32 -12.52 -24.92
CA SER A 100 -0.72 -13.53 -25.15
C SER A 100 -1.50 -13.82 -23.86
N ILE A 101 -0.79 -13.94 -22.73
CA ILE A 101 -1.41 -14.13 -21.40
C ILE A 101 -2.28 -12.91 -21.01
N LEU A 102 -1.76 -11.71 -21.27
CA LEU A 102 -2.50 -10.47 -21.01
C LEU A 102 -3.80 -10.41 -21.82
N ARG A 103 -3.72 -10.70 -23.13
CA ARG A 103 -4.89 -10.70 -24.01
C ARG A 103 -5.94 -11.70 -23.54
N ASP A 104 -5.53 -12.91 -23.16
CA ASP A 104 -6.45 -13.92 -22.65
C ASP A 104 -7.13 -13.46 -21.35
N THR A 105 -6.36 -12.85 -20.45
CA THR A 105 -6.89 -12.30 -19.19
C THR A 105 -7.94 -11.23 -19.45
N VAL A 106 -7.68 -10.32 -20.38
CA VAL A 106 -8.63 -9.27 -20.78
C VAL A 106 -9.88 -9.89 -21.40
N GLN A 107 -9.74 -10.87 -22.30
CA GLN A 107 -10.87 -11.53 -22.93
C GLN A 107 -11.73 -12.29 -21.92
N VAL A 108 -11.13 -12.98 -20.94
CA VAL A 108 -11.87 -13.68 -19.87
C VAL A 108 -12.63 -12.69 -19.00
N LYS A 109 -12.00 -11.56 -18.62
CA LYS A 109 -12.67 -10.50 -17.85
C LYS A 109 -13.85 -9.93 -18.63
N LEU A 110 -13.64 -9.53 -19.88
CA LEU A 110 -14.71 -8.99 -20.73
C LEU A 110 -15.87 -9.99 -20.88
N LYS A 111 -15.57 -11.26 -21.16
CA LYS A 111 -16.59 -12.32 -21.24
C LYS A 111 -17.37 -12.47 -19.93
N ARG A 112 -16.70 -12.37 -18.77
CA ARG A 112 -17.35 -12.42 -17.45
C ARG A 112 -18.32 -11.26 -17.28
N GLU A 113 -17.86 -10.04 -17.51
CA GLU A 113 -18.69 -8.84 -17.39
C GLU A 113 -19.91 -8.94 -18.32
N LEU A 114 -19.70 -9.28 -19.60
CA LEU A 114 -20.80 -9.43 -20.57
C LEU A 114 -21.82 -10.49 -20.14
N LYS A 115 -21.36 -11.64 -19.62
CA LYS A 115 -22.27 -12.66 -19.08
C LYS A 115 -23.04 -12.16 -17.87
N GLN A 116 -22.40 -11.42 -16.98
CA GLN A 116 -23.05 -10.83 -15.81
C GLN A 116 -24.13 -9.84 -16.23
N TYR A 117 -23.82 -8.87 -17.10
CA TYR A 117 -24.81 -7.95 -17.66
C TYR A 117 -25.97 -8.67 -18.35
N LEU A 118 -25.67 -9.70 -19.15
CA LEU A 118 -26.71 -10.48 -19.83
C LEU A 118 -27.61 -11.22 -18.82
N SER A 119 -27.04 -11.83 -17.78
CA SER A 119 -27.82 -12.52 -16.74
C SER A 119 -28.69 -11.58 -15.92
N LEU A 120 -28.18 -10.39 -15.56
CA LEU A 120 -28.95 -9.36 -14.87
C LEU A 120 -30.06 -8.80 -15.76
N ASN A 121 -29.79 -8.57 -17.04
CA ASN A 121 -30.80 -8.12 -17.99
C ASN A 121 -31.87 -9.20 -18.21
N ILE A 122 -31.51 -10.47 -18.37
CA ILE A 122 -32.50 -11.56 -18.50
C ILE A 122 -33.36 -11.66 -17.24
N LEU A 123 -32.78 -11.56 -16.04
CA LEU A 123 -33.56 -11.54 -14.79
C LEU A 123 -34.47 -10.31 -14.69
N SER A 124 -34.06 -9.15 -15.20
CA SER A 124 -34.94 -7.97 -15.27
C SER A 124 -36.09 -8.14 -16.28
N TYR A 125 -35.87 -8.85 -17.39
CA TYR A 125 -36.91 -9.16 -18.38
C TYR A 125 -37.87 -10.27 -17.94
N GLN A 126 -37.45 -11.16 -17.03
CA GLN A 126 -38.29 -12.23 -16.48
C GLN A 126 -39.24 -11.73 -15.37
N PHE A 127 -38.99 -10.53 -14.82
CA PHE A 127 -39.78 -9.90 -13.74
C PHE A 127 -40.63 -8.70 -14.20
N VAL A 128 -40.75 -8.48 -15.52
CA VAL A 128 -41.71 -7.58 -16.17
C VAL A 128 -42.74 -8.42 -16.90
#